data_AF-A0A383CLC0-F1
#
_entry.id   AF-A0A383CLC0-F1
#
_cell.length_a   1.000
_cell.length_b   1.000
_cell.length_c   1.000
_cell.angle_alpha   90.00
_cell.angle_beta   90.00
_cell.angle_gamma   90.00
#
_symmetry.space_group_name_H-M   'P 1'
#
loop_
_entity.id
_entity.type
_entity.pdbx_description
1 polymer ?
#
loop_
_entity_poly.entity_id
_entity_poly.type
_entity_poly.pdbx_seq_one_letter_code
_entity_poly.pdbx_strand_id
1 'polypeptide(L)'
;VKIRAIALALVVASACGTESETTVAPADTAAPSSTTVTTTAVPTTTVEDSGEAENWEEIEEDLRSGLVEILIERGMTPEEAEIEATQKMAEGVDPRIIEDQFALWENWLNNYPSHPVLGSYWTADEAECIIIAMMRERGVYETDKQVRGAAQGGMAREDAEFLVRPVANCVDLRAAVLADMVMHAYHEDPECLLAEVTEEQIASWYVADFTDGR
;
A
#
# COMPACT_ATOMS: atom_id res chain seq x y z
N VAL A 1 8.81 14.10 -11.21
CA VAL A 1 8.36 14.78 -12.46
C VAL A 1 7.35 15.86 -12.06
N LYS A 2 7.14 16.93 -12.86
CA LYS A 2 6.17 17.97 -12.50
C LYS A 2 4.72 17.45 -12.64
N ILE A 3 4.03 17.27 -11.52
CA ILE A 3 2.57 17.15 -11.50
C ILE A 3 1.98 18.47 -12.01
N ARG A 4 0.90 18.41 -12.78
CA ARG A 4 0.17 19.59 -13.27
C ARG A 4 -1.19 19.61 -12.59
N ALA A 5 -1.57 20.75 -12.02
CA ALA A 5 -2.88 20.94 -11.43
C ALA A 5 -3.99 20.76 -12.49
N ILE A 6 -5.01 19.99 -12.14
CA ILE A 6 -6.30 19.96 -12.83
C ILE A 6 -7.24 20.91 -12.07
N ALA A 7 -8.01 21.72 -12.80
CA ALA A 7 -8.73 22.85 -12.21
C ALA A 7 -10.17 22.48 -11.80
N LEU A 8 -10.48 22.64 -10.52
CA LEU A 8 -11.85 22.66 -9.99
C LEU A 8 -12.43 24.09 -9.97
N ALA A 9 -13.74 24.20 -10.16
CA ALA A 9 -14.51 25.45 -10.22
C ALA A 9 -16.01 25.15 -9.99
N LEU A 10 -16.91 26.02 -9.46
CA LEU A 10 -16.88 27.35 -8.78
C LEU A 10 -18.36 27.64 -8.33
N VAL A 11 -18.75 28.49 -7.36
CA VAL A 11 -18.11 29.50 -6.47
C VAL A 11 -18.83 29.51 -5.10
N VAL A 12 -18.12 29.59 -3.97
CA VAL A 12 -18.55 30.35 -2.76
C VAL A 12 -17.32 31.07 -2.19
N ALA A 13 -17.49 32.24 -1.57
CA ALA A 13 -16.37 33.08 -1.12
C ALA A 13 -16.43 33.39 0.39
N SER A 14 -15.28 33.48 1.07
CA SER A 14 -14.61 34.79 1.29
C SER A 14 -13.47 34.78 2.32
N ALA A 15 -12.46 35.62 2.06
CA ALA A 15 -11.60 36.30 3.03
C ALA A 15 -10.70 35.47 3.98
N CYS A 16 -9.62 34.89 3.44
CA CYS A 16 -8.32 34.83 4.14
C CYS A 16 -7.34 35.83 3.49
N GLY A 17 -6.53 36.52 4.31
CA GLY A 17 -5.66 37.64 3.91
C GLY A 17 -4.16 37.29 3.85
N THR A 18 -3.37 38.18 3.26
CA THR A 18 -1.95 37.98 2.90
C THR A 18 -0.94 38.61 3.89
N GLU A 19 0.36 38.42 3.57
CA GLU A 19 1.59 39.06 4.12
C GLU A 19 2.36 38.22 5.18
N SER A 20 3.70 38.10 5.14
CA SER A 20 4.71 38.51 4.13
C SER A 20 6.10 37.88 4.35
N GLU A 21 6.92 37.85 3.29
CA GLU A 21 8.41 38.03 3.19
C GLU A 21 9.42 37.48 4.25
N THR A 22 10.70 37.14 3.96
CA THR A 22 11.53 36.92 2.74
C THR A 22 12.95 36.43 3.17
N THR A 23 13.73 35.77 2.29
CA THR A 23 15.21 35.89 2.02
C THR A 23 15.88 34.53 1.72
N VAL A 24 16.92 34.52 0.86
CA VAL A 24 17.59 33.33 0.29
C VAL A 24 19.13 33.52 0.22
N ALA A 25 19.89 32.42 0.06
CA ALA A 25 21.23 32.27 -0.58
C ALA A 25 22.49 32.20 0.33
N PRO A 26 23.64 31.61 -0.14
CA PRO A 26 23.84 30.55 -1.15
C PRO A 26 24.88 29.43 -0.80
N ALA A 27 24.83 28.33 -1.59
CA ALA A 27 25.89 27.44 -2.13
C ALA A 27 27.25 27.17 -1.41
N ASP A 28 27.73 25.91 -1.48
CA ASP A 28 28.87 25.56 -2.35
C ASP A 28 28.99 24.03 -2.68
N THR A 29 30.08 23.58 -3.33
CA THR A 29 30.12 22.38 -4.21
C THR A 29 31.24 21.34 -3.93
N ALA A 30 31.01 20.07 -4.34
CA ALA A 30 31.97 18.98 -4.67
C ALA A 30 32.16 17.79 -3.69
N ALA A 31 32.64 16.66 -4.25
CA ALA A 31 32.75 15.30 -3.68
C ALA A 31 34.24 14.80 -3.78
N PRO A 32 34.66 13.51 -3.60
CA PRO A 32 33.92 12.23 -3.65
C PRO A 32 34.25 11.19 -2.53
N SER A 33 33.70 9.98 -2.69
CA SER A 33 33.64 8.87 -1.73
C SER A 33 34.93 8.05 -1.51
N SER A 34 34.90 7.17 -0.51
CA SER A 34 35.66 5.91 -0.48
C SER A 34 34.84 4.82 0.20
N THR A 35 34.58 3.71 -0.52
CA THR A 35 33.74 2.61 -0.04
C THR A 35 34.61 1.42 0.36
N THR A 36 34.49 0.97 1.61
CA THR A 36 35.13 -0.27 2.09
C THR A 36 34.09 -1.38 2.13
N VAL A 37 34.30 -2.45 1.35
CA VAL A 37 33.42 -3.63 1.36
C VAL A 37 33.88 -4.63 2.41
N THR A 38 33.06 -4.85 3.43
CA THR A 38 33.26 -5.90 4.44
C THR A 38 32.26 -7.03 4.18
N THR A 39 32.73 -8.19 3.73
CA THR A 39 31.88 -9.37 3.54
C THR A 39 31.61 -10.04 4.89
N THR A 40 30.51 -9.64 5.54
CA THR A 40 29.98 -10.37 6.70
C THR A 40 29.38 -11.70 6.25
N ALA A 41 29.82 -12.81 6.84
CA ALA A 41 29.17 -14.10 6.65
C ALA A 41 27.86 -14.13 7.46
N VAL A 42 26.75 -14.49 6.81
CA VAL A 42 25.45 -14.64 7.49
C VAL A 42 25.52 -15.86 8.43
N PRO A 43 25.19 -15.73 9.72
CA PRO A 43 25.09 -16.87 10.61
C PRO A 43 23.86 -17.71 10.26
N THR A 44 24.02 -19.02 10.07
CA THR A 44 22.88 -19.93 9.95
C THR A 44 22.11 -19.93 11.26
N THR A 45 20.89 -19.38 11.25
CA THR A 45 19.97 -19.44 12.39
C THR A 45 19.39 -20.84 12.50
N THR A 46 20.03 -21.69 13.32
CA THR A 46 19.36 -22.89 13.84
C THR A 46 18.16 -22.42 14.66
N VAL A 47 16.96 -22.84 14.28
CA VAL A 47 15.77 -22.65 15.13
C VAL A 47 15.95 -23.55 16.35
N GLU A 48 16.06 -22.95 17.54
CA GLU A 48 16.00 -23.70 18.78
C GLU A 48 14.54 -24.05 19.06
N ASP A 49 14.23 -25.34 18.98
CA ASP A 49 12.95 -25.93 19.40
C ASP A 49 12.64 -25.50 20.84
N SER A 50 11.63 -24.65 21.01
CA SER A 50 11.28 -24.00 22.27
C SER A 50 10.64 -24.95 23.28
N GLY A 51 10.32 -26.19 22.89
CA GLY A 51 9.89 -27.25 23.80
C GLY A 51 8.47 -27.10 24.36
N GLU A 52 7.72 -26.09 23.95
CA GLU A 52 6.27 -26.11 24.02
C GLU A 52 5.78 -27.01 22.89
N ALA A 53 5.15 -28.13 23.25
CA ALA A 53 4.61 -29.06 22.26
C ALA A 53 3.35 -28.45 21.66
N GLU A 54 3.55 -27.61 20.65
CA GLU A 54 2.49 -26.99 19.85
C GLU A 54 1.46 -28.05 19.45
N ASN A 55 0.17 -27.73 19.63
CA ASN A 55 -0.91 -28.65 19.33
C ASN A 55 -1.13 -28.69 17.82
N TRP A 56 -0.30 -29.48 17.11
CA TRP A 56 -0.30 -29.56 15.66
C TRP A 56 -1.67 -29.88 15.05
N GLU A 57 -2.54 -30.63 15.76
CA GLU A 57 -3.92 -30.91 15.33
C GLU A 57 -4.81 -29.64 15.35
N GLU A 58 -4.61 -28.74 16.33
CA GLU A 58 -5.32 -27.47 16.46
C GLU A 58 -4.77 -26.41 15.49
N ILE A 59 -3.44 -26.39 15.26
CA ILE A 59 -2.81 -25.55 14.23
C ILE A 59 -3.24 -25.98 12.81
N GLU A 60 -3.34 -27.29 12.54
CA GLU A 60 -3.82 -27.78 11.24
C GLU A 60 -5.30 -27.42 11.01
N GLU A 61 -6.15 -27.53 12.04
CA GLU A 61 -7.56 -27.10 11.99
C GLU A 61 -7.72 -25.59 11.81
N ASP A 62 -6.93 -24.76 12.50
CA ASP A 62 -6.96 -23.29 12.35
C ASP A 62 -6.48 -22.85 10.95
N LEU A 63 -5.40 -23.46 10.44
CA LEU A 63 -4.90 -23.21 9.09
C LEU A 63 -5.91 -23.64 8.01
N ARG A 64 -6.54 -24.82 8.18
CA ARG A 64 -7.62 -25.29 7.30
C ARG A 64 -8.80 -24.31 7.32
N SER A 65 -9.24 -23.91 8.51
CA SER A 65 -10.39 -23.00 8.70
C SER A 65 -10.14 -21.62 8.09
N GLY A 66 -8.96 -21.03 8.30
CA GLY A 66 -8.58 -19.75 7.69
C GLY A 66 -8.47 -19.83 6.17
N LEU A 67 -8.01 -20.96 5.61
CA LEU A 67 -7.99 -21.18 4.16
C LEU A 67 -9.41 -21.29 3.59
N VAL A 68 -10.33 -21.96 4.28
CA VAL A 68 -11.76 -22.03 3.89
C VAL A 68 -12.39 -20.63 3.89
N GLU A 69 -12.15 -19.80 4.91
CA GLU A 69 -12.64 -18.42 4.98
C GLU A 69 -12.15 -17.60 3.78
N ILE A 70 -10.84 -17.60 3.50
CA ILE A 70 -10.23 -16.88 2.36
C ILE A 70 -10.78 -17.37 1.00
N LEU A 71 -11.09 -18.66 0.85
CA LEU A 71 -11.70 -19.20 -0.37
C LEU A 71 -13.16 -18.73 -0.55
N ILE A 72 -13.92 -18.66 0.54
CA ILE A 72 -15.30 -18.13 0.54
C ILE A 72 -15.31 -16.61 0.26
N GLU A 73 -14.40 -15.83 0.84
CA GLU A 73 -14.23 -14.40 0.53
C GLU A 73 -13.95 -14.16 -0.96
N ARG A 74 -13.21 -15.06 -1.60
CA ARG A 74 -12.92 -15.06 -3.04
C ARG A 74 -14.07 -15.60 -3.91
N GLY A 75 -15.23 -15.89 -3.33
CA GLY A 75 -16.47 -16.24 -4.04
C GLY A 75 -16.69 -17.73 -4.27
N MET A 76 -15.90 -18.62 -3.66
CA MET A 76 -16.14 -20.08 -3.68
C MET A 76 -17.32 -20.44 -2.77
N THR A 77 -18.07 -21.50 -3.06
CA THR A 77 -19.11 -21.97 -2.11
C THR A 77 -18.46 -22.67 -0.90
N PRO A 78 -19.10 -22.69 0.28
CA PRO A 78 -18.50 -23.32 1.47
C PRO A 78 -18.17 -24.82 1.31
N GLU A 79 -18.94 -25.56 0.51
CA GLU A 79 -18.68 -26.98 0.25
C GLU A 79 -17.48 -27.18 -0.68
N GLU A 80 -17.32 -26.33 -1.70
CA GLU A 80 -16.13 -26.33 -2.57
C GLU A 80 -14.88 -25.86 -1.81
N ALA A 81 -15.02 -24.86 -0.94
CA ALA A 81 -13.93 -24.29 -0.15
C ALA A 81 -13.34 -25.31 0.84
N GLU A 82 -14.17 -26.09 1.52
CA GLU A 82 -13.72 -27.19 2.40
C GLU A 82 -12.95 -28.28 1.63
N ILE A 83 -13.41 -28.62 0.41
CA ILE A 83 -12.76 -29.62 -0.45
C ILE A 83 -11.40 -29.10 -0.95
N GLU A 84 -11.35 -27.89 -1.50
CA GLU A 84 -10.12 -27.27 -2.01
C GLU A 84 -9.13 -27.04 -0.87
N ALA A 85 -9.55 -26.53 0.29
CA ALA A 85 -8.69 -26.34 1.45
C ALA A 85 -8.09 -27.67 1.94
N THR A 86 -8.91 -28.72 2.09
CA THR A 86 -8.43 -30.06 2.45
C THR A 86 -7.41 -30.60 1.44
N GLN A 87 -7.65 -30.39 0.14
CA GLN A 87 -6.71 -30.79 -0.91
C GLN A 87 -5.41 -29.99 -0.84
N LYS A 88 -5.44 -28.67 -0.58
CA LYS A 88 -4.24 -27.84 -0.48
C LYS A 88 -3.41 -28.12 0.77
N MET A 89 -4.03 -28.44 1.90
CA MET A 89 -3.31 -28.90 3.10
C MET A 89 -2.56 -30.22 2.82
N ALA A 90 -3.15 -31.13 2.04
CA ALA A 90 -2.52 -32.39 1.66
C ALA A 90 -1.47 -32.27 0.53
N GLU A 91 -1.62 -31.32 -0.40
CA GLU A 91 -0.66 -31.05 -1.48
C GLU A 91 0.55 -30.22 -1.01
N GLY A 92 0.34 -29.34 -0.03
CA GLY A 92 1.29 -28.30 0.36
C GLY A 92 1.34 -27.12 -0.62
N VAL A 93 2.06 -26.07 -0.24
CA VAL A 93 2.30 -24.89 -1.10
C VAL A 93 3.60 -25.08 -1.88
N ASP A 94 3.60 -24.75 -3.17
CA ASP A 94 4.82 -24.70 -3.98
C ASP A 94 5.79 -23.65 -3.39
N PRO A 95 7.03 -24.02 -3.01
CA PRO A 95 7.96 -23.09 -2.36
C PRO A 95 8.20 -21.79 -3.15
N ARG A 96 8.06 -21.83 -4.48
CA ARG A 96 8.23 -20.64 -5.34
C ARG A 96 7.15 -19.59 -5.09
N ILE A 97 5.93 -19.99 -4.72
CA ILE A 97 4.86 -19.05 -4.35
C ILE A 97 5.24 -18.32 -3.06
N ILE A 98 5.91 -19.00 -2.13
CA ILE A 98 6.42 -18.40 -0.88
C ILE A 98 7.61 -17.47 -1.17
N GLU A 99 8.53 -17.86 -2.07
CA GLU A 99 9.63 -17.00 -2.52
C GLU A 99 9.12 -15.73 -3.25
N ASP A 100 8.14 -15.87 -4.16
CA ASP A 100 7.48 -14.75 -4.84
C ASP A 100 6.71 -13.85 -3.85
N GLN A 101 6.05 -14.45 -2.86
CA GLN A 101 5.33 -13.76 -1.77
C GLN A 101 6.26 -12.89 -0.92
N PHE A 102 7.43 -13.41 -0.52
CA PHE A 102 8.44 -12.60 0.19
C PHE A 102 9.04 -11.53 -0.72
N ALA A 103 9.39 -11.86 -1.97
CA ALA A 103 9.97 -10.89 -2.91
C ALA A 103 9.03 -9.70 -3.19
N LEU A 104 7.70 -9.93 -3.27
CA LEU A 104 6.71 -8.87 -3.41
C LEU A 104 6.59 -8.01 -2.14
N TRP A 105 6.53 -8.62 -0.96
CA TRP A 105 6.45 -7.91 0.32
C TRP A 105 7.72 -7.07 0.59
N GLU A 106 8.91 -7.63 0.36
CA GLU A 106 10.17 -6.90 0.47
C GLU A 106 10.26 -5.76 -0.56
N ASN A 107 9.87 -5.99 -1.81
CA ASN A 107 9.89 -4.94 -2.83
C ASN A 107 8.93 -3.81 -2.45
N TRP A 108 7.72 -4.13 -2.00
CA TRP A 108 6.73 -3.16 -1.54
C TRP A 108 7.24 -2.34 -0.35
N LEU A 109 7.71 -2.98 0.73
CA LEU A 109 8.16 -2.24 1.92
C LEU A 109 9.41 -1.37 1.68
N ASN A 110 10.23 -1.70 0.68
CA ASN A 110 11.34 -0.84 0.25
C ASN A 110 10.93 0.32 -0.68
N ASN A 111 9.72 0.31 -1.26
CA ASN A 111 9.32 1.27 -2.30
C ASN A 111 7.97 1.99 -2.05
N TYR A 112 7.19 1.63 -1.03
CA TYR A 112 5.91 2.29 -0.71
C TYR A 112 5.97 3.82 -0.60
N PRO A 113 7.07 4.49 -0.18
CA PRO A 113 7.14 5.96 -0.18
C PRO A 113 7.01 6.61 -1.57
N SER A 114 7.06 5.81 -2.65
CA SER A 114 6.83 6.24 -4.03
C SER A 114 5.41 5.96 -4.55
N HIS A 115 4.53 5.35 -3.73
CA HIS A 115 3.19 4.97 -4.16
C HIS A 115 2.33 6.21 -4.47
N PRO A 116 1.58 6.26 -5.61
CA PRO A 116 0.87 7.47 -6.03
C PRO A 116 -0.19 7.99 -5.04
N VAL A 117 -0.79 7.10 -4.24
CA VAL A 117 -1.77 7.45 -3.19
C VAL A 117 -1.05 7.91 -1.92
N LEU A 118 -0.26 8.98 -2.03
CA LEU A 118 0.46 9.63 -0.93
C LEU A 118 1.37 8.70 -0.10
N GLY A 119 2.02 7.73 -0.74
CA GLY A 119 2.86 6.73 -0.08
C GLY A 119 3.97 7.29 0.82
N SER A 120 4.45 8.50 0.53
CA SER A 120 5.45 9.22 1.33
C SER A 120 4.99 9.67 2.72
N TYR A 121 3.69 9.56 3.02
CA TYR A 121 3.10 9.95 4.30
C TYR A 121 2.70 8.74 5.17
N TRP A 122 2.80 7.52 4.64
CA TRP A 122 2.49 6.29 5.36
C TRP A 122 3.65 5.86 6.29
N THR A 123 3.31 5.08 7.31
CA THR A 123 4.25 4.26 8.09
C THR A 123 4.50 2.90 7.43
N ALA A 124 5.49 2.16 7.93
CA ALA A 124 5.75 0.79 7.49
C ALA A 124 4.59 -0.16 7.83
N ASP A 125 4.01 -0.02 9.03
CA ASP A 125 2.88 -0.81 9.54
C ASP A 125 1.62 -0.63 8.66
N GLU A 126 1.33 0.60 8.25
CA GLU A 126 0.26 0.91 7.29
C GLU A 126 0.55 0.31 5.90
N ALA A 127 1.79 0.42 5.42
CA ALA A 127 2.19 -0.20 4.15
C ALA A 127 2.07 -1.73 4.21
N GLU A 128 2.39 -2.36 5.33
CA GLU A 128 2.22 -3.81 5.55
C GLU A 128 0.73 -4.20 5.56
N CYS A 129 -0.12 -3.44 6.25
CA CYS A 129 -1.58 -3.60 6.22
C CYS A 129 -2.12 -3.60 4.78
N ILE A 130 -1.70 -2.63 3.96
CA ILE A 130 -2.14 -2.47 2.57
C ILE A 130 -1.80 -3.69 1.72
N ILE A 131 -0.54 -4.15 1.74
CA ILE A 131 -0.10 -5.23 0.86
C ILE A 131 -0.69 -6.59 1.29
N ILE A 132 -0.82 -6.84 2.60
CA ILE A 132 -1.48 -8.05 3.12
C ILE A 132 -2.96 -8.06 2.72
N ALA A 133 -3.66 -6.93 2.78
CA ALA A 133 -5.06 -6.85 2.34
C ALA A 133 -5.22 -7.15 0.83
N MET A 134 -4.35 -6.61 -0.02
CA MET A 134 -4.34 -6.93 -1.46
C MET A 134 -4.10 -8.43 -1.73
N MET A 135 -3.11 -9.01 -1.05
CA MET A 135 -2.78 -10.45 -1.16
C MET A 135 -3.89 -11.36 -0.65
N ARG A 136 -4.65 -10.94 0.37
CA ARG A 136 -5.85 -11.65 0.82
C ARG A 136 -6.95 -11.59 -0.24
N GLU A 137 -7.32 -10.41 -0.74
CA GLU A 137 -8.40 -10.26 -1.73
C GLU A 137 -8.11 -11.01 -3.04
N ARG A 138 -6.94 -10.79 -3.68
CA ARG A 138 -6.66 -11.30 -5.05
C ARG A 138 -5.46 -12.24 -5.18
N GLY A 139 -4.71 -12.49 -4.11
CA GLY A 139 -3.52 -13.34 -4.16
C GLY A 139 -2.27 -12.66 -4.70
N VAL A 140 -1.12 -13.34 -4.54
CA VAL A 140 0.23 -12.80 -4.81
C VAL A 140 0.39 -12.28 -6.25
N TYR A 141 0.07 -13.09 -7.25
CA TYR A 141 0.38 -12.77 -8.65
C TYR A 141 -0.46 -11.64 -9.25
N GLU A 142 -1.75 -11.53 -8.87
CA GLU A 142 -2.57 -10.39 -9.26
C GLU A 142 -2.18 -9.13 -8.48
N THR A 143 -1.75 -9.26 -7.21
CA THR A 143 -1.20 -8.12 -6.45
C THR A 143 0.08 -7.58 -7.10
N ASP A 144 1.07 -8.43 -7.41
CA ASP A 144 2.31 -8.02 -8.09
C ASP A 144 2.04 -7.27 -9.40
N LYS A 145 1.15 -7.84 -10.22
CA LYS A 145 0.70 -7.25 -11.50
C LYS A 145 0.11 -5.85 -11.32
N GLN A 146 -0.79 -5.64 -10.37
CA GLN A 146 -1.43 -4.34 -10.19
C GLN A 146 -0.51 -3.31 -9.51
N VAL A 147 0.31 -3.73 -8.54
CA VAL A 147 1.35 -2.86 -7.93
C VAL A 147 2.34 -2.35 -8.99
N ARG A 148 2.73 -3.19 -9.96
CA ARG A 148 3.54 -2.77 -11.12
C ARG A 148 2.75 -1.97 -12.18
N GLY A 149 1.43 -2.16 -12.25
CA GLY A 149 0.51 -1.39 -13.08
C GLY A 149 0.32 0.06 -12.61
N ALA A 150 0.30 0.29 -11.29
CA ALA A 150 -0.04 1.56 -10.64
C ALA A 150 0.65 2.80 -11.23
N ALA A 151 1.94 2.71 -11.60
CA ALA A 151 2.70 3.85 -12.13
C ALA A 151 2.24 4.35 -13.52
N GLN A 152 1.48 3.53 -14.26
CA GLN A 152 1.18 3.70 -15.68
C GLN A 152 -0.14 4.45 -15.93
N GLY A 153 -1.17 4.20 -15.12
CA GLY A 153 -2.52 4.75 -15.29
C GLY A 153 -3.28 4.14 -16.48
N GLY A 154 -4.50 4.61 -16.73
CA GLY A 154 -5.39 4.07 -17.77
C GLY A 154 -5.96 2.68 -17.40
N MET A 155 -6.10 2.41 -16.09
CA MET A 155 -6.53 1.12 -15.56
C MET A 155 -8.05 0.93 -15.67
N ALA A 156 -8.50 -0.32 -15.63
CA ALA A 156 -9.91 -0.62 -15.38
C ALA A 156 -10.31 -0.11 -14.00
N ARG A 157 -11.53 0.41 -13.83
CA ARG A 157 -11.99 0.94 -12.53
C ARG A 157 -11.94 -0.11 -11.42
N GLU A 158 -12.23 -1.36 -11.75
CA GLU A 158 -12.15 -2.51 -10.83
C GLU A 158 -10.71 -2.80 -10.34
N ASP A 159 -9.69 -2.39 -11.07
CA ASP A 159 -8.28 -2.52 -10.69
C ASP A 159 -7.77 -1.27 -9.95
N ALA A 160 -8.23 -0.08 -10.35
CA ALA A 160 -8.00 1.15 -9.61
C ALA A 160 -8.65 1.11 -8.20
N GLU A 161 -9.86 0.57 -8.08
CA GLU A 161 -10.54 0.34 -6.80
C GLU A 161 -9.77 -0.64 -5.92
N PHE A 162 -9.19 -1.71 -6.49
CA PHE A 162 -8.33 -2.64 -5.77
C PHE A 162 -7.01 -2.03 -5.29
N LEU A 163 -6.42 -1.08 -6.04
CA LEU A 163 -5.23 -0.36 -5.60
C LEU A 163 -5.51 0.67 -4.49
N VAL A 164 -6.66 1.34 -4.53
CA VAL A 164 -6.96 2.46 -3.60
C VAL A 164 -7.67 2.00 -2.33
N ARG A 165 -8.63 1.06 -2.43
CA ARG A 165 -9.47 0.65 -1.29
C ARG A 165 -8.69 0.09 -0.10
N PRO A 166 -7.62 -0.72 -0.27
CA PRO A 166 -6.78 -1.15 0.85
C PRO A 166 -6.09 0.04 1.55
N VAL A 167 -5.67 1.08 0.82
CA VAL A 167 -5.12 2.31 1.41
C VAL A 167 -6.18 3.00 2.28
N ALA A 168 -7.40 3.18 1.76
CA ALA A 168 -8.51 3.79 2.48
C ALA A 168 -9.01 2.98 3.71
N ASN A 169 -8.61 1.71 3.83
CA ASN A 169 -8.90 0.87 5.00
C ASN A 169 -7.76 0.87 6.04
N CYS A 170 -6.54 1.20 5.64
CA CYS A 170 -5.33 1.07 6.47
C CYS A 170 -4.73 2.43 6.90
N VAL A 171 -5.00 3.52 6.18
CA VAL A 171 -4.39 4.86 6.36
C VAL A 171 -5.48 5.90 6.56
N ASP A 172 -5.25 6.88 7.45
CA ASP A 172 -6.06 8.12 7.51
C ASP A 172 -5.73 8.97 6.26
N LEU A 173 -6.49 8.73 5.19
CA LEU A 173 -6.30 9.40 3.90
C LEU A 173 -6.58 10.90 4.02
N ARG A 174 -7.47 11.31 4.92
CA ARG A 174 -7.75 12.73 5.13
C ARG A 174 -6.58 13.46 5.77
N ALA A 175 -5.91 12.85 6.76
CA ALA A 175 -4.70 13.38 7.37
C ALA A 175 -3.52 13.40 6.38
N ALA A 176 -3.36 12.35 5.56
CA ALA A 176 -2.34 12.31 4.51
C ALA A 176 -2.52 13.44 3.48
N VAL A 177 -3.73 13.63 2.96
CA VAL A 177 -4.05 14.73 2.01
C VAL A 177 -3.86 16.10 2.68
N LEU A 178 -4.30 16.27 3.93
CA LEU A 178 -4.11 17.52 4.67
C LEU A 178 -2.62 17.86 4.84
N ALA A 179 -1.79 16.88 5.18
CA ALA A 179 -0.34 17.06 5.29
C ALA A 179 0.31 17.47 3.96
N ASP A 180 -0.08 16.85 2.84
CA ASP A 180 0.43 17.21 1.52
C ASP A 180 0.00 18.61 1.06
N MET A 181 -1.25 19.00 1.35
CA MET A 181 -1.75 20.34 1.06
C MET A 181 -1.03 21.42 1.87
N VAL A 182 -0.71 21.16 3.14
CA VAL A 182 0.11 22.06 3.97
C VAL A 182 1.54 22.15 3.42
N MET A 183 2.15 21.03 3.03
CA MET A 183 3.49 20.99 2.43
C MET A 183 3.60 21.73 1.10
N HIS A 184 2.57 21.68 0.26
CA HIS A 184 2.52 22.37 -1.04
C HIS A 184 2.01 23.82 -0.97
N ALA A 185 1.67 24.32 0.23
CA ALA A 185 1.31 25.72 0.50
C ALA A 185 0.24 26.31 -0.44
N TYR A 186 -0.91 25.63 -0.52
CA TYR A 186 -2.08 26.13 -1.24
C TYR A 186 -2.51 27.53 -0.72
N HIS A 187 -3.08 28.34 -1.62
CA HIS A 187 -3.49 29.72 -1.32
C HIS A 187 -4.75 29.84 -0.44
N GLU A 188 -5.45 28.73 -0.24
CA GLU A 188 -6.67 28.61 0.56
C GLU A 188 -6.42 27.57 1.66
N ASP A 189 -7.05 27.76 2.82
CA ASP A 189 -6.85 26.93 4.01
C ASP A 189 -7.21 25.45 3.74
N PRO A 190 -6.24 24.51 3.85
CA PRO A 190 -6.49 23.09 3.63
C PRO A 190 -7.55 22.47 4.56
N GLU A 191 -7.69 22.93 5.81
CA GLU A 191 -8.72 22.40 6.71
C GLU A 191 -10.13 22.82 6.25
N CYS A 192 -10.27 24.07 5.78
CA CYS A 192 -11.50 24.60 5.18
C CYS A 192 -11.87 23.87 3.88
N LEU A 193 -10.89 23.62 2.99
CA LEU A 193 -11.09 22.87 1.74
C LEU A 193 -11.54 21.43 1.96
N LEU A 194 -11.07 20.78 3.02
CA LEU A 194 -11.41 19.40 3.37
C LEU A 194 -12.57 19.29 4.39
N ALA A 195 -13.27 20.38 4.69
CA ALA A 195 -14.27 20.42 5.78
C ALA A 195 -15.51 19.53 5.54
N GLU A 196 -15.97 19.44 4.29
CA GLU A 196 -17.12 18.61 3.89
C GLU A 196 -16.71 17.36 3.08
N VAL A 197 -15.41 17.04 3.04
CA VAL A 197 -14.84 15.94 2.25
C VAL A 197 -14.67 14.68 3.09
N THR A 198 -15.23 13.55 2.62
CA THR A 198 -15.06 12.22 3.23
C THR A 198 -13.86 11.46 2.65
N GLU A 199 -13.36 10.47 3.37
CA GLU A 199 -12.28 9.60 2.88
C GLU A 199 -12.71 8.74 1.67
N GLU A 200 -13.99 8.37 1.58
CA GLU A 200 -14.55 7.72 0.39
C GLU A 200 -14.50 8.63 -0.85
N GLN A 201 -14.73 9.94 -0.67
CA GLN A 201 -14.55 10.93 -1.75
C GLN A 201 -13.07 11.07 -2.12
N ILE A 202 -12.15 11.14 -1.15
CA ILE A 202 -10.71 11.19 -1.40
C ILE A 202 -10.26 9.94 -2.17
N ALA A 203 -10.68 8.75 -1.75
CA ALA A 203 -10.43 7.50 -2.45
C ALA A 203 -10.98 7.53 -3.89
N SER A 204 -12.17 8.07 -4.10
CA SER A 204 -12.76 8.22 -5.45
C SER A 204 -11.91 9.10 -6.38
N TRP A 205 -11.17 10.07 -5.86
CA TRP A 205 -10.26 10.92 -6.66
C TRP A 205 -9.05 10.12 -7.16
N TYR A 206 -8.42 9.32 -6.30
CA TYR A 206 -7.32 8.43 -6.70
C TYR A 206 -7.75 7.33 -7.66
N VAL A 207 -8.98 6.81 -7.50
CA VAL A 207 -9.57 5.87 -8.47
C VAL A 207 -9.73 6.55 -9.83
N ALA A 208 -10.24 7.79 -9.88
CA ALA A 208 -10.36 8.54 -11.12
C ALA A 208 -9.01 8.79 -11.80
N ASP A 209 -8.01 9.29 -11.07
CA ASP A 209 -6.63 9.53 -11.55
C ASP A 209 -5.98 8.26 -12.14
N PHE A 210 -6.21 7.09 -11.52
CA PHE A 210 -5.74 5.81 -12.05
C PHE A 210 -6.49 5.36 -13.30
N THR A 211 -7.77 5.68 -13.45
CA THR A 211 -8.59 5.29 -14.62
C THR A 211 -8.41 6.19 -15.86
N ASP A 212 -8.28 7.51 -15.69
CA ASP A 212 -8.28 8.46 -16.82
C ASP A 212 -7.04 8.30 -17.75
N GLY A 213 -5.88 7.96 -17.17
CA GLY A 213 -4.61 7.87 -17.91
C GLY A 213 -3.92 9.23 -18.12
N ARG A 214 -2.61 9.21 -18.38
CA ARG A 214 -1.73 10.39 -18.29
C ARG A 214 -1.13 10.84 -19.62
#